data_AF-A0A496T3S3-F1
#
_entry.id   AF-A0A496T3S3-F1
#
_cell.length_a   1.000
_cell.length_b   1.000
_cell.length_c   1.000
_cell.angle_alpha   90.00
_cell.angle_beta   90.00
_cell.angle_gamma   90.00
#
_symmetry.space_group_name_H-M   'P 1'
#
loop_
_entity.id
_entity.type
_entity.pdbx_description
1 polymer ?
#
loop_
_entity_poly.entity_id
_entity_poly.type
_entity_poly.pdbx_seq_one_letter_code
_entity_poly.pdbx_strand_id
1 'polypeptide(L)'
;MENLPLAVQKPDDLQARVSLGLGTDLGGYAIMISKLNPDTGVVEKGGTNAGHLGSFQLVRYLPHGRACAVLNPYYTVLFAKAIEPQNRVVGAIFQKAGFIASDVDLEKLEGRTLAETVAEGMIAFARSLGFPTTLKEAGVPKKQIEVMVEAAKNPQLKMKLQNMPIPMQVEKGDVDTLMRPTLEAAYCGDLTLIP
;
A
#
# COMPACT_ATOMS: atom_id res chain seq x y z
N MET A 1 -0.52 10.25 -10.65
CA MET A 1 0.93 10.38 -10.90
C MET A 1 1.27 11.66 -11.64
N GLU A 2 0.46 12.08 -12.63
CA GLU A 2 0.72 13.29 -13.43
C GLU A 2 0.64 14.61 -12.60
N ASN A 3 -0.42 14.80 -11.82
CA ASN A 3 -0.69 16.09 -11.16
C ASN A 3 -0.02 16.29 -9.80
N LEU A 4 0.39 15.21 -9.11
CA LEU A 4 1.00 15.34 -7.78
C LEU A 4 2.38 16.03 -7.83
N PRO A 5 3.33 15.62 -8.71
CA PRO A 5 4.59 16.35 -8.87
C PRO A 5 4.37 17.82 -9.24
N LEU A 6 3.40 18.10 -10.12
CA LEU A 6 3.08 19.47 -10.53
C LEU A 6 2.57 20.31 -9.37
N ALA A 7 1.64 19.79 -8.55
CA ALA A 7 1.15 20.50 -7.37
C ALA A 7 2.23 20.69 -6.29
N VAL A 8 3.23 19.81 -6.21
CA VAL A 8 4.38 19.98 -5.31
C VAL A 8 5.30 21.10 -5.80
N GLN A 9 5.57 21.17 -7.12
CA GLN A 9 6.47 22.18 -7.71
C GLN A 9 5.81 23.55 -7.89
N LYS A 10 4.51 23.56 -8.19
CA LYS A 10 3.69 24.76 -8.41
C LYS A 10 2.42 24.67 -7.54
N PRO A 11 2.52 25.01 -6.24
CA PRO A 11 1.41 24.86 -5.30
C PRO A 11 0.15 25.64 -5.67
N ASP A 12 0.27 26.71 -6.46
CA ASP A 12 -0.86 27.53 -6.91
C ASP A 12 -1.49 27.05 -8.23
N ASP A 13 -1.00 25.94 -8.81
CA ASP A 13 -1.58 25.37 -10.02
C ASP A 13 -2.98 24.82 -9.73
N LEU A 14 -4.00 25.58 -10.15
CA LEU A 14 -5.40 25.25 -9.88
C LEU A 14 -5.81 23.94 -10.51
N GLN A 15 -5.36 23.63 -11.73
CA GLN A 15 -5.74 22.39 -12.41
C GLN A 15 -5.17 21.19 -11.68
N ALA A 16 -3.89 21.23 -11.31
CA ALA A 16 -3.25 20.17 -10.53
C ALA A 16 -3.98 19.94 -9.20
N ARG A 17 -4.33 21.01 -8.47
CA ARG A 17 -5.06 20.91 -7.21
C ARG A 17 -6.46 20.34 -7.36
N VAL A 18 -7.21 20.78 -8.38
CA VAL A 18 -8.55 20.25 -8.67
C VAL A 18 -8.48 18.77 -9.03
N SER A 19 -7.52 18.37 -9.88
CA SER A 19 -7.31 16.95 -10.21
C SER A 19 -6.96 16.10 -8.99
N LEU A 20 -6.15 16.63 -8.06
CA LEU A 20 -5.87 15.94 -6.79
C LEU A 20 -7.10 15.83 -5.89
N GLY A 21 -7.93 16.89 -5.83
CA GLY A 21 -9.21 16.85 -5.11
C GLY A 21 -10.13 15.77 -5.67
N LEU A 22 -10.35 15.76 -6.98
CA LEU A 22 -11.17 14.73 -7.65
C LEU A 22 -10.61 13.31 -7.45
N GLY A 23 -9.28 13.15 -7.53
CA GLY A 23 -8.63 11.87 -7.24
C GLY A 23 -8.85 11.40 -5.80
N THR A 24 -8.86 12.35 -4.85
CA THR A 24 -9.15 12.07 -3.44
C THR A 24 -10.60 11.62 -3.25
N ASP A 25 -11.55 12.30 -3.89
CA ASP A 25 -12.97 11.94 -3.84
C ASP A 25 -13.23 10.56 -4.44
N LEU A 26 -12.65 10.27 -5.61
CA LEU A 26 -12.74 8.95 -6.25
C LEU A 26 -12.14 7.85 -5.38
N GLY A 27 -11.01 8.11 -4.72
CA GLY A 27 -10.43 7.21 -3.72
C GLY A 27 -11.37 6.97 -2.54
N GLY A 28 -12.03 8.02 -2.05
CA GLY A 28 -13.07 7.94 -1.03
C GLY A 28 -14.25 7.05 -1.45
N TYR A 29 -14.75 7.23 -2.66
CA TYR A 29 -15.80 6.35 -3.20
C TYR A 29 -15.33 4.90 -3.31
N ALA A 30 -14.12 4.66 -3.82
CA ALA A 30 -13.59 3.31 -3.99
C ALA A 30 -13.54 2.50 -2.68
N ILE A 31 -13.27 3.15 -1.54
CA ILE A 31 -13.26 2.47 -0.23
C ILE A 31 -14.65 2.31 0.40
N MET A 32 -15.67 3.02 -0.09
CA MET A 32 -17.04 2.99 0.45
C MET A 32 -18.01 2.15 -0.39
N ILE A 33 -17.72 1.95 -1.68
CA ILE A 33 -18.60 1.22 -2.59
C ILE A 33 -18.75 -0.23 -2.14
N SER A 34 -19.97 -0.73 -2.23
CA SER A 34 -20.28 -2.16 -2.19
C SER A 34 -20.87 -2.54 -3.55
N LYS A 35 -20.40 -3.62 -4.17
CA LYS A 35 -20.93 -4.09 -5.45
C LYS A 35 -21.26 -5.58 -5.37
N LEU A 36 -22.34 -6.00 -6.02
CA LEU A 36 -22.59 -7.41 -6.27
C LEU A 36 -21.65 -7.86 -7.38
N ASN A 37 -20.78 -8.83 -7.10
CA ASN A 37 -19.99 -9.47 -8.14
C ASN A 37 -20.94 -10.41 -8.92
N PRO A 38 -21.18 -10.16 -10.22
CA PRO A 38 -22.11 -10.98 -11.01
C PRO A 38 -21.61 -12.41 -11.24
N ASP A 39 -20.30 -12.63 -11.19
CA ASP A 39 -19.68 -13.93 -11.43
C ASP A 39 -19.72 -14.83 -10.19
N THR A 40 -19.64 -14.23 -8.99
CA THR A 40 -19.60 -14.99 -7.72
C THR A 40 -20.90 -14.89 -6.91
N GLY A 41 -21.77 -13.92 -7.21
CA GLY A 41 -22.99 -13.63 -6.45
C GLY A 41 -22.72 -13.03 -5.07
N VAL A 42 -21.46 -12.69 -4.74
CA VAL A 42 -21.07 -12.14 -3.44
C VAL A 42 -21.03 -10.61 -3.50
N VAL A 43 -21.47 -9.94 -2.43
CA VAL A 43 -21.27 -8.50 -2.28
C VAL A 43 -19.82 -8.23 -1.86
N GLU A 44 -19.04 -7.68 -2.79
CA GLU A 44 -17.70 -7.17 -2.56
C GLU A 44 -17.78 -5.75 -2.00
N LYS A 45 -17.02 -5.48 -0.94
CA LYS A 45 -16.98 -4.16 -0.30
C LYS A 45 -15.59 -3.57 -0.46
N GLY A 46 -15.56 -2.29 -0.84
CA GLY A 46 -14.37 -1.46 -0.70
C GLY A 46 -13.95 -1.35 0.76
N GLY A 47 -12.70 -0.98 0.96
CA GLY A 47 -12.17 -0.75 2.29
C GLY A 47 -10.68 -0.43 2.26
N THR A 48 -10.14 -0.23 3.44
CA THR A 48 -8.69 -0.06 3.67
C THR A 48 -8.11 -1.30 4.30
N ASN A 49 -6.81 -1.54 4.12
CA ASN A 49 -6.11 -2.69 4.68
C ASN A 49 -4.83 -2.27 5.43
N ALA A 50 -3.89 -3.19 5.57
CA ALA A 50 -2.74 -3.13 6.46
C ALA A 50 -1.97 -1.78 6.50
N GLY A 51 -1.65 -1.17 5.35
CA GLY A 51 -0.96 0.13 5.34
C GLY A 51 -1.72 1.22 6.11
N HIS A 52 -3.05 1.25 5.96
CA HIS A 52 -3.92 2.15 6.72
C HIS A 52 -3.99 1.77 8.21
N LEU A 53 -4.03 0.48 8.55
CA LEU A 53 -4.00 0.02 9.94
C LEU A 53 -2.70 0.43 10.64
N GLY A 54 -1.55 0.20 10.01
CA GLY A 54 -0.23 0.52 10.55
C GLY A 54 0.00 2.03 10.68
N SER A 55 -0.58 2.83 9.79
CA SER A 55 -0.40 4.29 9.79
C SER A 55 -0.78 4.98 11.11
N PHE A 56 -1.77 4.45 11.86
CA PHE A 56 -2.19 5.01 13.15
C PHE A 56 -1.09 4.94 14.21
N GLN A 57 -0.18 3.98 14.09
CA GLN A 57 0.96 3.82 15.00
C GLN A 57 2.18 4.65 14.58
N LEU A 58 2.12 5.34 13.42
CA LEU A 58 3.23 6.11 12.86
C LEU A 58 3.04 7.62 12.96
N VAL A 59 1.92 8.10 13.54
CA VAL A 59 1.55 9.53 13.59
C VAL A 59 2.56 10.43 14.30
N ARG A 60 3.45 9.86 15.12
CA ARG A 60 4.55 10.59 15.76
C ARG A 60 5.71 10.90 14.81
N TYR A 61 5.84 10.18 13.71
CA TYR A 61 6.97 10.24 12.78
C TYR A 61 6.56 10.72 11.39
N LEU A 62 5.35 10.35 10.96
CA LEU A 62 4.83 10.64 9.62
C LEU A 62 3.37 11.11 9.68
N PRO A 63 2.98 12.07 8.83
CA PRO A 63 1.58 12.29 8.51
C PRO A 63 0.95 11.01 7.97
N HIS A 64 -0.34 10.81 8.26
CA HIS A 64 -1.09 9.60 7.91
C HIS A 64 -0.89 9.15 6.44
N GLY A 65 -1.06 10.06 5.48
CA GLY A 65 -0.87 9.74 4.06
C GLY A 65 0.55 9.29 3.70
N ARG A 66 1.58 9.85 4.33
CA ARG A 66 2.98 9.42 4.12
C ARG A 66 3.26 8.07 4.75
N ALA A 67 2.69 7.80 5.92
CA ALA A 67 2.77 6.48 6.54
C ALA A 67 2.15 5.40 5.63
N CYS A 68 0.96 5.65 5.07
CA CYS A 68 0.36 4.78 4.07
C CYS A 68 1.25 4.63 2.81
N ALA A 69 1.80 5.73 2.29
CA ALA A 69 2.67 5.69 1.11
C ALA A 69 3.94 4.85 1.33
N VAL A 70 4.54 4.89 2.52
CA VAL A 70 5.70 4.04 2.88
C VAL A 70 5.29 2.57 3.00
N LEU A 71 4.16 2.27 3.63
CA LEU A 71 3.78 0.88 3.93
C LEU A 71 3.18 0.13 2.75
N ASN A 72 2.44 0.81 1.87
CA ASN A 72 1.66 0.17 0.81
C ASN A 72 2.51 -0.70 -0.15
N PRO A 73 3.71 -0.29 -0.63
CA PRO A 73 4.53 -1.13 -1.51
C PRO A 73 4.84 -2.52 -0.90
N TYR A 74 5.15 -2.57 0.39
CA TYR A 74 5.48 -3.82 1.07
C TYR A 74 4.25 -4.71 1.25
N TYR A 75 3.09 -4.12 1.58
CA TYR A 75 1.85 -4.90 1.64
C TYR A 75 1.33 -5.34 0.26
N THR A 76 1.65 -4.62 -0.82
CA THR A 76 1.39 -5.08 -2.19
C THR A 76 2.05 -6.43 -2.46
N VAL A 77 3.30 -6.61 -2.01
CA VAL A 77 4.03 -7.88 -2.14
C VAL A 77 3.41 -8.95 -1.24
N LEU A 78 3.10 -8.64 0.02
CA LEU A 78 2.45 -9.60 0.91
C LEU A 78 1.15 -10.13 0.31
N PHE A 79 0.35 -9.25 -0.29
CA PHE A 79 -0.96 -9.61 -0.84
C PHE A 79 -0.91 -10.19 -2.25
N ALA A 80 0.27 -10.41 -2.85
CA ALA A 80 0.46 -10.76 -4.25
C ALA A 80 -0.54 -11.79 -4.81
N LYS A 81 -0.78 -12.88 -4.06
CA LYS A 81 -1.69 -13.97 -4.47
C LYS A 81 -3.16 -13.58 -4.52
N ALA A 82 -3.57 -12.54 -3.78
CA ALA A 82 -4.95 -12.10 -3.65
C ALA A 82 -5.29 -10.85 -4.50
N ILE A 83 -4.26 -10.14 -4.99
CA ILE A 83 -4.44 -8.85 -5.67
C ILE A 83 -3.84 -8.79 -7.08
N GLU A 84 -3.58 -9.94 -7.72
CA GLU A 84 -2.97 -9.98 -9.05
C GLU A 84 -3.73 -9.15 -10.10
N PRO A 85 -5.08 -9.25 -10.24
CA PRO A 85 -5.82 -8.40 -11.18
C PRO A 85 -5.63 -6.90 -10.91
N GLN A 86 -5.57 -6.50 -9.64
CA GLN A 86 -5.36 -5.12 -9.22
C GLN A 86 -3.92 -4.68 -9.53
N ASN A 87 -2.93 -5.56 -9.35
CA ASN A 87 -1.54 -5.28 -9.71
C ASN A 87 -1.35 -5.08 -11.21
N ARG A 88 -2.10 -5.78 -12.09
CA ARG A 88 -2.09 -5.50 -13.53
C ARG A 88 -2.56 -4.08 -13.84
N VAL A 89 -3.68 -3.68 -13.26
CA VAL A 89 -4.24 -2.32 -13.44
C VAL A 89 -3.30 -1.25 -12.90
N VAL A 90 -2.82 -1.41 -11.67
CA VAL A 90 -1.96 -0.43 -11.01
C VAL A 90 -0.57 -0.40 -11.67
N GLY A 91 -0.03 -1.55 -12.05
CA GLY A 91 1.24 -1.66 -12.76
C GLY A 91 1.22 -0.92 -14.09
N ALA A 92 0.15 -1.06 -14.88
CA ALA A 92 0.00 -0.31 -16.14
C ALA A 92 0.03 1.21 -15.92
N ILE A 93 -0.55 1.71 -14.82
CA ILE A 93 -0.51 3.13 -14.47
C ILE A 93 0.94 3.57 -14.14
N PHE A 94 1.67 2.80 -13.34
CA PHE A 94 3.08 3.10 -13.02
C PHE A 94 3.99 3.00 -14.25
N GLN A 95 3.77 2.03 -15.13
CA GLN A 95 4.50 1.88 -16.38
C GLN A 95 4.24 3.06 -17.32
N LYS A 96 2.98 3.45 -17.52
CA LYS A 96 2.62 4.63 -18.32
C LYS A 96 3.25 5.92 -17.77
N ALA A 97 3.38 6.02 -16.45
CA ALA A 97 4.02 7.15 -15.79
C ALA A 97 5.56 7.09 -15.76
N GLY A 98 6.18 6.02 -16.30
CA GLY A 98 7.63 5.87 -16.41
C GLY A 98 8.32 5.36 -15.15
N PHE A 99 7.58 4.83 -14.17
CA PHE A 99 8.14 4.26 -12.93
C PHE A 99 8.33 2.73 -12.99
N ILE A 100 7.78 2.09 -14.02
CA ILE A 100 8.13 0.72 -14.42
C ILE A 100 8.62 0.82 -15.86
N ALA A 101 9.68 0.09 -16.20
CA ALA A 101 10.27 0.15 -17.53
C ALA A 101 9.26 -0.32 -18.61
N SER A 102 9.26 0.36 -19.76
CA SER A 102 8.26 0.16 -20.81
C SER A 102 8.39 -1.18 -21.55
N ASP A 103 9.55 -1.83 -21.44
CA ASP A 103 9.86 -3.15 -22.01
C ASP A 103 9.45 -4.31 -21.09
N VAL A 104 9.04 -4.02 -19.85
CA VAL A 104 8.47 -5.03 -18.94
C VAL A 104 7.08 -5.43 -19.41
N ASP A 105 6.94 -6.69 -19.81
CA ASP A 105 5.65 -7.27 -20.19
C ASP A 105 4.88 -7.71 -18.94
N LEU A 106 4.08 -6.80 -18.37
CA LEU A 106 3.29 -7.06 -17.16
C LEU A 106 2.34 -8.25 -17.32
N GLU A 107 1.90 -8.57 -18.55
CA GLU A 107 1.02 -9.71 -18.82
C GLU A 107 1.71 -11.06 -18.63
N LYS A 108 3.04 -11.12 -18.73
CA LYS A 108 3.83 -12.32 -18.47
C LYS A 108 4.29 -12.48 -17.02
N LEU A 109 4.11 -11.45 -16.20
CA LEU A 109 4.41 -11.51 -14.78
C LEU A 109 3.18 -12.00 -14.03
N GLU A 110 3.41 -12.84 -13.01
CA GLU A 110 2.37 -13.43 -12.18
C GLU A 110 2.77 -13.37 -10.70
N GLY A 111 1.78 -13.44 -9.82
CA GLY A 111 1.95 -13.54 -8.37
C GLY A 111 2.96 -12.55 -7.81
N ARG A 112 3.98 -13.08 -7.13
CA ARG A 112 4.98 -12.29 -6.41
C ARG A 112 5.81 -11.40 -7.33
N THR A 113 6.26 -11.91 -8.47
CA THR A 113 7.11 -11.15 -9.40
C THR A 113 6.38 -9.93 -9.95
N LEU A 114 5.09 -10.06 -10.27
CA LEU A 114 4.27 -8.92 -10.66
C LEU A 114 4.13 -7.92 -9.49
N ALA A 115 3.84 -8.41 -8.29
CA ALA A 115 3.66 -7.56 -7.12
C ALA A 115 4.92 -6.78 -6.73
N GLU A 116 6.10 -7.42 -6.78
CA GLU A 116 7.39 -6.78 -6.54
C GLU A 116 7.68 -5.70 -7.60
N THR A 117 7.44 -6.00 -8.88
CA THR A 117 7.57 -5.01 -9.97
C THR A 117 6.70 -3.78 -9.73
N VAL A 118 5.45 -3.98 -9.30
CA VAL A 118 4.53 -2.89 -8.96
C VAL A 118 5.01 -2.12 -7.71
N ALA A 119 5.44 -2.84 -6.67
CA ALA A 119 5.95 -2.24 -5.44
C ALA A 119 7.20 -1.38 -5.70
N GLU A 120 8.12 -1.82 -6.55
CA GLU A 120 9.28 -1.05 -6.98
C GLU A 120 8.87 0.22 -7.75
N GLY A 121 7.86 0.15 -8.62
CA GLY A 121 7.28 1.32 -9.28
C GLY A 121 6.69 2.32 -8.28
N MET A 122 5.98 1.84 -7.25
CA MET A 122 5.47 2.67 -6.15
C MET A 122 6.60 3.36 -5.38
N ILE A 123 7.66 2.62 -5.06
CA ILE A 123 8.86 3.12 -4.37
C ILE A 123 9.59 4.17 -5.23
N ALA A 124 9.76 3.92 -6.53
CA ALA A 124 10.39 4.85 -7.46
C ALA A 124 9.60 6.16 -7.57
N PHE A 125 8.27 6.08 -7.64
CA PHE A 125 7.41 7.26 -7.63
C PHE A 125 7.55 8.05 -6.33
N ALA A 126 7.47 7.40 -5.16
CA ALA A 126 7.65 8.06 -3.88
C ALA A 126 9.03 8.76 -3.77
N ARG A 127 10.09 8.09 -4.22
CA ARG A 127 11.45 8.65 -4.26
C ARG A 127 11.54 9.88 -5.16
N SER A 128 10.86 9.87 -6.31
CA SER A 128 10.83 11.02 -7.24
C SER A 128 10.19 12.28 -6.62
N LEU A 129 9.34 12.10 -5.61
CA LEU A 129 8.70 13.18 -4.85
C LEU A 129 9.54 13.62 -3.62
N GLY A 130 10.71 13.01 -3.40
CA GLY A 130 11.52 13.25 -2.21
C GLY A 130 10.90 12.68 -0.93
N PHE A 131 9.99 11.70 -1.05
CA PHE A 131 9.38 11.06 0.12
C PHE A 131 10.28 9.93 0.62
N PRO A 132 10.27 9.64 1.94
CA PRO A 132 10.92 8.43 2.45
C PRO A 132 10.25 7.20 1.83
N THR A 133 11.05 6.19 1.54
CA THR A 133 10.62 4.91 0.95
C THR A 133 10.70 3.75 1.93
N THR A 134 11.33 3.98 3.09
CA THR A 134 11.41 3.04 4.22
C THR A 134 11.04 3.73 5.53
N LEU A 135 10.65 2.95 6.55
CA LEU A 135 10.41 3.49 7.90
C LEU A 135 11.72 4.05 8.51
N LYS A 136 12.86 3.46 8.20
CA LYS A 136 14.17 3.95 8.66
C LYS A 136 14.49 5.32 8.08
N GLU A 137 14.27 5.54 6.79
CA GLU A 137 14.42 6.85 6.13
C GLU A 137 13.49 7.91 6.73
N ALA A 138 12.30 7.50 7.16
CA ALA A 138 11.34 8.36 7.85
C ALA A 138 11.69 8.67 9.32
N GLY A 139 12.82 8.18 9.83
CA GLY A 139 13.24 8.38 11.23
C GLY A 139 12.44 7.58 12.25
N VAL A 140 11.70 6.57 11.81
CA VAL A 140 10.97 5.66 12.71
C VAL A 140 12.00 4.75 13.41
N PRO A 141 11.99 4.64 14.74
CA PRO A 141 12.93 3.76 15.43
C PRO A 141 12.52 2.29 15.27
N LYS A 142 13.49 1.37 15.15
CA LYS A 142 13.22 -0.07 14.97
C LYS A 142 12.22 -0.65 15.98
N LYS A 143 12.27 -0.20 17.25
CA LYS A 143 11.34 -0.61 18.32
C LYS A 143 9.87 -0.32 18.01
N GLN A 144 9.58 0.59 17.08
CA GLN A 144 8.21 0.90 16.67
C GLN A 144 7.56 -0.28 15.95
N ILE A 145 8.33 -1.18 15.32
CA ILE A 145 7.80 -2.41 14.71
C ILE A 145 7.08 -3.26 15.77
N GLU A 146 7.68 -3.45 16.95
CA GLU A 146 7.04 -4.17 18.05
C GLU A 146 5.75 -3.50 18.49
N VAL A 147 5.76 -2.17 18.60
CA VAL A 147 4.55 -1.40 18.96
C VAL A 147 3.44 -1.62 17.92
N MET A 148 3.79 -1.64 16.63
CA MET A 148 2.83 -1.87 15.55
C MET A 148 2.26 -3.29 15.57
N VAL A 149 3.11 -4.29 15.77
CA VAL A 149 2.72 -5.70 15.87
C VAL A 149 1.81 -5.93 17.07
N GLU A 150 2.20 -5.45 18.25
CA GLU A 150 1.38 -5.59 19.46
C GLU A 150 0.06 -4.82 19.36
N ALA A 151 0.06 -3.62 18.75
CA ALA A 151 -1.17 -2.89 18.49
C ALA A 151 -2.12 -3.67 17.58
N ALA A 152 -1.60 -4.33 16.54
CA ALA A 152 -2.41 -5.12 15.62
C ALA A 152 -3.08 -6.33 16.30
N LYS A 153 -2.49 -6.87 17.36
CA LYS A 153 -3.07 -7.98 18.14
C LYS A 153 -4.26 -7.58 19.02
N ASN A 154 -4.59 -6.29 19.09
CA ASN A 154 -5.74 -5.82 19.87
C ASN A 154 -7.06 -6.48 19.36
N PRO A 155 -7.84 -7.14 20.23
CA PRO A 155 -9.10 -7.80 19.84
C PRO A 155 -10.10 -6.89 19.10
N GLN A 156 -10.08 -5.58 19.36
CA GLN A 156 -10.93 -4.60 18.68
C GLN A 156 -10.61 -4.46 17.18
N LEU A 157 -9.42 -4.90 16.75
CA LEU A 157 -8.97 -4.85 15.36
C LEU A 157 -9.23 -6.16 14.60
N LYS A 158 -9.80 -7.18 15.25
CA LYS A 158 -10.05 -8.50 14.65
C LYS A 158 -10.74 -8.42 13.28
N MET A 159 -11.83 -7.67 13.19
CA MET A 159 -12.55 -7.50 11.92
C MET A 159 -11.71 -6.81 10.85
N LYS A 160 -10.82 -5.88 11.22
CA LYS A 160 -9.93 -5.20 10.26
C LYS A 160 -8.87 -6.14 9.70
N LEU A 161 -8.31 -7.01 10.54
CA LEU A 161 -7.35 -8.04 10.13
C LEU A 161 -8.00 -9.09 9.22
N GLN A 162 -9.23 -9.50 9.54
CA GLN A 162 -9.95 -10.52 8.78
C GLN A 162 -10.48 -10.01 7.43
N ASN A 163 -10.66 -8.70 7.28
CA ASN A 163 -11.10 -8.08 6.02
C ASN A 163 -9.94 -7.76 5.05
N MET A 164 -8.68 -8.10 5.39
CA MET A 164 -7.55 -7.89 4.49
C MET A 164 -7.58 -8.88 3.30
N PRO A 165 -6.94 -8.56 2.15
CA PRO A 165 -6.86 -9.48 1.01
C PRO A 165 -6.27 -10.86 1.38
N ILE A 166 -5.30 -10.87 2.29
CA ILE A 166 -4.87 -12.07 3.02
C ILE A 166 -5.34 -11.89 4.47
N PRO A 167 -6.46 -12.53 4.87
CA PRO A 167 -6.99 -12.43 6.23
C PRO A 167 -5.98 -12.92 7.26
N MET A 168 -5.87 -12.20 8.39
CA MET A 168 -4.98 -12.56 9.49
C MET A 168 -5.76 -12.88 10.76
N GLN A 169 -5.35 -13.94 11.47
CA GLN A 169 -5.89 -14.36 12.76
C GLN A 169 -4.79 -14.28 13.83
N VAL A 170 -5.06 -13.52 14.89
CA VAL A 170 -4.12 -13.34 16.00
C VAL A 170 -3.84 -14.68 16.69
N GLU A 171 -4.89 -15.49 16.85
CA GLU A 171 -4.84 -16.79 17.54
C GLU A 171 -4.00 -17.83 16.78
N LYS A 172 -3.78 -17.63 15.47
CA LYS A 172 -2.92 -18.48 14.62
C LYS A 172 -1.48 -17.97 14.50
N GLY A 173 -1.18 -16.80 15.09
CA GLY A 173 0.12 -16.15 14.95
C GLY A 173 0.33 -15.41 13.63
N ASP A 174 -0.72 -15.19 12.83
CA ASP A 174 -0.61 -14.59 11.48
C ASP A 174 -0.01 -13.16 11.53
N VAL A 175 -0.22 -12.42 12.62
CA VAL A 175 0.40 -11.10 12.79
C VAL A 175 1.93 -11.22 12.89
N ASP A 176 2.43 -12.21 13.62
CA ASP A 176 3.88 -12.42 13.77
C ASP A 176 4.50 -13.08 12.52
N THR A 177 3.77 -13.94 11.82
CA THR A 177 4.29 -14.65 10.64
C THR A 177 4.12 -13.89 9.33
N LEU A 178 3.14 -12.98 9.22
CA LEU A 178 2.88 -12.21 8.00
C LEU A 178 3.16 -10.71 8.18
N MET A 179 2.60 -10.08 9.22
CA MET A 179 2.70 -8.62 9.37
C MET A 179 4.08 -8.17 9.83
N ARG A 180 4.65 -8.81 10.85
CA ARG A 180 5.97 -8.48 11.39
C ARG A 180 7.08 -8.50 10.32
N PRO A 181 7.31 -9.60 9.55
CA PRO A 181 8.32 -9.59 8.51
C PRO A 181 8.06 -8.55 7.42
N THR A 182 6.79 -8.26 7.11
CA THR A 182 6.43 -7.18 6.17
C THR A 182 6.77 -5.78 6.71
N LEU A 183 6.63 -5.55 8.02
CA LEU A 183 7.06 -4.31 8.67
C LEU A 183 8.58 -4.21 8.77
N GLU A 184 9.29 -5.33 8.93
CA GLU A 184 10.75 -5.38 8.85
C GLU A 184 11.25 -5.06 7.43
N ALA A 185 10.61 -5.63 6.41
CA ALA A 185 10.82 -5.26 5.01
C ALA A 185 10.62 -3.76 4.81
N ALA A 186 9.50 -3.20 5.30
CA ALA A 186 9.22 -1.78 5.22
C ALA A 186 10.23 -0.90 5.98
N TYR A 187 10.89 -1.46 7.00
CA TYR A 187 11.89 -0.74 7.76
C TYR A 187 13.22 -0.63 7.02
N CYS A 188 13.71 -1.70 6.40
CA CYS A 188 15.01 -1.72 5.73
C CYS A 188 14.96 -1.57 4.20
N GLY A 189 13.79 -1.71 3.57
CA GLY A 189 13.64 -1.72 2.12
C GLY A 189 13.86 -3.08 1.46
N ASP A 190 13.92 -4.17 2.25
CA ASP A 190 14.21 -5.51 1.73
C ASP A 190 12.92 -6.31 1.54
N LEU A 191 12.44 -6.38 0.29
CA LEU A 191 11.23 -7.13 -0.08
C LEU A 191 11.37 -8.64 0.15
N THR A 192 12.61 -9.17 0.23
CA THR A 192 12.83 -10.62 0.41
C THR A 192 12.41 -11.12 1.79
N LEU A 193 12.26 -10.22 2.77
CA LEU A 193 11.78 -10.56 4.11
C LEU A 193 10.29 -10.91 4.13
N ILE A 194 9.53 -10.52 3.10
CA ILE A 194 8.08 -10.72 3.02
C ILE A 194 7.81 -12.20 2.70
N PRO A 195 6.94 -12.91 3.45
CA PRO A 195 6.66 -14.34 3.24
C PRO A 195 5.85 -14.65 1.98
#